data_AF-A0A511YXC5-F1
#
_entry.id   AF-A0A511YXC5-F1
#
_cell.length_a   1.000
_cell.length_b   1.000
_cell.length_c   1.000
_cell.angle_alpha   90.00
_cell.angle_beta   90.00
_cell.angle_gamma   90.00
#
_symmetry.space_group_name_H-M   'P 1'
#
loop_
_entity.id
_entity.type
_entity.pdbx_description
1 polymer ?
#
loop_
_entity_poly.entity_id
_entity_poly.type
_entity_poly.pdbx_seq_one_letter_code
_entity_poly.pdbx_strand_id
1 'polypeptide(L)'
;MTHTDDDVLVAFLRGHALDAVPPSGLDPRVVLASSRRKRAFVRGARAAAALVVAGAVVVGGVTLADRWDRPTPPVDEVPGPTTPQPTDADPQPADDAAAVGLAEGIRAVNLPVATTLADGTAVLDLGLGDAWPSLGDRLALTTGPAQGANPEPDVDPVFDAAPPGAEVRVWTASAEGLRTRVATLSWLPADTPADYPDGVYPAPTKVVEESVAGHTLLLGAVPSWITDPTVTLHLSGEVRLADGSTGRALAVPTFAAPTPDGRLLYLVAFDPSAGVSDGEGYAVTITDGPGRALLAGCPGSDVDACVAAVADPVSALPEMCAELPAGIAGTGPSYEGWWSSTPATEDGGVRTDPADWPPIMREHPRTVLVDTRNGKVLESFDRIACSSIPDYAVPAGLALPPDAVVVLDADTGEILQTMSPPYFEPQW
;
A
#
# COMPACT_ATOMS: atom_id res chain seq x y z
N MET A 1 -16.96 -12.35 50.88
CA MET A 1 -16.14 -12.48 49.66
C MET A 1 -15.90 -11.07 49.16
N THR A 2 -14.71 -10.57 49.42
CA THR A 2 -14.35 -9.15 49.37
C THR A 2 -13.53 -8.87 48.12
N HIS A 3 -13.78 -7.71 47.52
CA HIS A 3 -13.21 -7.13 46.29
C HIS A 3 -11.67 -7.11 46.17
N THR A 4 -10.96 -7.59 47.18
CA THR A 4 -9.50 -7.51 47.34
C THR A 4 -8.75 -8.65 46.64
N ASP A 5 -9.43 -9.76 46.30
CA ASP A 5 -8.79 -10.91 45.64
C ASP A 5 -8.59 -10.70 44.12
N ASP A 6 -9.50 -9.97 43.46
CA ASP A 6 -9.44 -9.76 42.01
C ASP A 6 -8.29 -8.82 41.61
N ASP A 7 -8.03 -7.77 42.40
CA ASP A 7 -6.94 -6.83 42.09
C ASP A 7 -5.56 -7.48 42.28
N VAL A 8 -5.43 -8.40 43.24
CA VAL A 8 -4.20 -9.16 43.46
C VAL A 8 -3.99 -10.18 42.33
N LEU A 9 -5.06 -10.84 41.87
CA LEU A 9 -5.00 -11.74 40.73
C LEU A 9 -4.65 -11.00 39.42
N VAL A 10 -5.25 -9.83 39.18
CA VAL A 10 -4.96 -9.02 37.99
C VAL A 10 -3.54 -8.46 38.02
N ALA A 11 -3.05 -8.02 39.18
CA ALA A 11 -1.66 -7.56 39.32
C ALA A 11 -0.66 -8.71 39.12
N PHE A 12 -0.97 -9.91 39.64
CA PHE A 12 -0.15 -11.11 39.45
C PHE A 12 -0.10 -11.54 37.97
N LEU A 13 -1.25 -11.56 37.28
CA LEU A 13 -1.32 -11.90 35.87
C LEU A 13 -0.62 -10.86 34.97
N ARG A 14 -0.70 -9.56 35.30
CA ARG A 14 0.07 -8.51 34.59
C ARG A 14 1.57 -8.66 34.77
N GLY A 15 2.04 -8.97 35.99
CA GLY A 15 3.45 -9.24 36.25
C GLY A 15 3.96 -10.43 35.42
N HIS A 16 3.21 -11.53 35.40
CA HIS A 16 3.59 -12.70 34.61
C HIS A 16 3.48 -12.50 33.08
N ALA A 17 2.57 -11.66 32.61
CA ALA A 17 2.46 -11.36 31.17
C ALA A 17 3.58 -10.44 30.67
N LEU A 18 4.09 -9.54 31.51
CA LEU A 18 5.16 -8.61 31.16
C LEU A 18 6.57 -9.23 31.27
N ASP A 19 6.76 -10.20 32.18
CA ASP A 19 8.04 -10.91 32.36
C ASP A 19 8.15 -12.19 31.52
N ALA A 20 7.10 -12.56 30.78
CA ALA A 20 7.13 -13.71 29.89
C ALA A 20 7.93 -13.36 28.62
N VAL A 21 9.21 -13.72 28.59
CA VAL A 21 9.97 -13.83 27.34
C VAL A 21 9.26 -14.87 26.47
N PRO A 22 8.75 -14.51 25.28
CA PRO A 22 8.09 -15.48 24.41
C PRO A 22 9.10 -16.57 24.05
N PRO A 23 8.71 -17.86 24.07
CA PRO A 23 9.62 -18.92 23.64
C PRO A 23 10.07 -18.63 22.22
N SER A 24 11.38 -18.41 22.05
CA SER A 24 12.07 -18.01 20.81
C SER A 24 12.13 -19.12 19.75
N GLY A 25 11.03 -19.84 19.57
CA GLY A 25 10.90 -20.93 18.60
C GLY A 25 9.49 -21.10 18.04
N LEU A 26 8.56 -20.18 18.31
CA LEU A 26 7.26 -20.21 17.66
C LEU A 26 7.33 -19.51 16.31
N ASP A 27 7.28 -20.30 15.24
CA ASP A 27 7.12 -19.83 13.87
C ASP A 27 5.91 -18.87 13.78
N PRO A 28 6.11 -17.60 13.37
CA PRO A 28 5.06 -16.60 13.24
C PRO A 28 3.91 -17.07 12.34
N ARG A 29 4.19 -17.92 11.34
CA ARG A 29 3.17 -18.50 10.45
C ARG A 29 2.27 -19.48 11.20
N VAL A 30 2.82 -20.23 12.16
CA VAL A 30 2.04 -21.14 13.03
C VAL A 30 1.22 -20.36 14.05
N VAL A 31 1.74 -19.26 14.57
CA VAL A 31 1.00 -18.35 15.48
C VAL A 31 -0.15 -17.65 14.74
N LEU A 32 0.10 -17.15 13.53
CA LEU A 32 -0.95 -16.55 12.69
C LEU A 32 -1.99 -17.58 12.24
N ALA A 33 -1.58 -18.76 11.78
CA ALA A 33 -2.50 -19.83 11.36
C ALA A 33 -3.33 -20.37 12.53
N SER A 34 -2.75 -20.50 13.73
CA SER A 34 -3.48 -20.90 14.94
C SER A 34 -4.43 -19.81 15.43
N SER A 35 -4.07 -18.51 15.28
CA SER A 35 -4.98 -17.40 15.57
C SER A 35 -6.18 -17.37 14.60
N ARG A 36 -5.95 -17.65 13.31
CA ARG A 36 -7.00 -17.73 12.27
C ARG A 36 -7.93 -18.93 12.51
N ARG A 37 -7.38 -20.10 12.86
CA ARG A 37 -8.17 -21.29 13.26
C ARG A 37 -8.97 -21.05 14.54
N LYS A 38 -8.41 -20.36 15.54
CA LYS A 38 -9.11 -20.01 16.78
C LYS A 38 -10.27 -19.05 16.51
N ARG A 39 -10.12 -18.06 15.62
CA ARG A 39 -11.19 -17.15 15.19
C ARG A 39 -12.30 -17.87 14.41
N ALA A 40 -11.93 -18.76 13.48
CA ALA A 40 -12.89 -19.61 12.77
C ALA A 40 -13.66 -20.56 13.73
N PHE A 41 -12.98 -21.12 14.73
CA PHE A 41 -13.60 -21.97 15.75
C PHE A 41 -14.54 -21.19 16.68
N VAL A 42 -14.18 -19.96 17.07
CA VAL A 42 -15.05 -19.07 17.88
C VAL A 42 -16.29 -18.62 17.08
N ARG A 43 -16.17 -18.37 15.77
CA ARG A 43 -17.31 -18.11 14.89
C ARG A 43 -18.23 -19.34 14.74
N GLY A 44 -17.65 -20.54 14.59
CA GLY A 44 -18.41 -21.80 14.57
C GLY A 44 -19.12 -22.12 15.89
N ALA A 45 -18.49 -21.82 17.03
CA ALA A 45 -19.08 -22.03 18.35
C ALA A 45 -20.23 -21.05 18.66
N ARG A 46 -20.19 -19.82 18.13
CA ARG A 46 -21.30 -18.85 18.25
C ARG A 46 -22.51 -19.21 17.38
N ALA A 47 -22.29 -19.83 16.22
CA ALA A 47 -23.37 -20.37 15.39
C ALA A 47 -24.02 -21.63 16.01
N ALA A 48 -23.24 -22.47 16.71
CA ALA A 48 -23.76 -23.64 17.41
C ALA A 48 -24.48 -23.31 18.73
N ALA A 49 -24.12 -22.19 19.39
CA ALA A 49 -24.77 -21.74 20.62
C ALA A 49 -26.23 -21.25 20.43
N ALA A 50 -26.67 -21.02 19.19
CA ALA A 50 -28.05 -20.67 18.86
C ALA A 50 -28.98 -21.89 18.70
N LEU A 51 -28.49 -23.14 18.79
CA LEU A 51 -29.27 -24.33 18.45
C LEU A 51 -29.20 -25.50 19.45
N VAL A 52 -28.72 -25.30 20.68
CA VAL A 52 -28.76 -26.35 21.72
C VAL A 52 -29.25 -25.81 23.06
N VAL A 53 -30.52 -25.40 23.08
CA VAL A 53 -31.37 -25.51 24.28
C VAL A 53 -32.20 -26.78 24.13
N ALA A 54 -31.59 -27.94 24.34
CA ALA A 54 -32.22 -29.19 24.77
C ALA A 54 -31.17 -30.33 24.75
N GLY A 55 -30.91 -30.93 25.92
CA GLY A 55 -30.44 -32.33 25.98
C GLY A 55 -29.09 -32.59 26.65
N ALA A 56 -29.15 -32.78 27.98
CA ALA A 56 -28.45 -33.78 28.80
C ALA A 56 -26.91 -33.98 28.75
N VAL A 57 -26.35 -33.81 29.95
CA VAL A 57 -25.08 -34.29 30.54
C VAL A 57 -24.73 -35.76 30.24
N VAL A 58 -23.48 -36.05 29.86
CA VAL A 58 -22.68 -37.21 30.36
C VAL A 58 -21.18 -36.86 30.40
N VAL A 59 -20.56 -37.30 31.50
CA VAL A 59 -19.19 -37.17 32.02
C VAL A 59 -18.12 -37.88 31.18
N GLY A 60 -16.87 -37.38 31.20
CA GLY A 60 -15.69 -38.17 30.82
C GLY A 60 -14.38 -37.39 30.82
N GLY A 61 -13.75 -37.24 31.99
CA GLY A 61 -12.36 -36.77 32.10
C GLY A 61 -11.37 -37.88 31.74
N VAL A 62 -10.24 -37.51 31.12
CA VAL A 62 -9.08 -38.39 31.00
C VAL A 62 -7.79 -37.58 31.22
N THR A 63 -6.92 -38.22 31.97
CA THR A 63 -5.72 -37.81 32.68
C THR A 63 -4.51 -37.54 31.79
N LEU A 64 -3.75 -36.49 32.13
CA LEU A 64 -2.31 -36.37 31.85
C LEU A 64 -1.55 -37.15 32.93
N ALA A 65 -0.85 -38.21 32.55
CA ALA A 65 0.26 -38.77 33.32
C ALA A 65 1.13 -39.69 32.44
N ASP A 66 2.44 -39.50 32.58
CA ASP A 66 3.57 -40.36 32.20
C ASP A 66 3.70 -40.82 30.76
N ARG A 67 4.82 -40.42 30.12
CA ARG A 67 5.79 -41.42 29.63
C ARG A 67 7.14 -40.91 29.06
N TRP A 68 8.20 -41.41 29.70
CA TRP A 68 9.60 -41.68 29.25
C TRP A 68 10.69 -40.62 29.44
N ASP A 69 11.41 -40.84 30.55
CA ASP A 69 12.88 -40.80 30.62
C ASP A 69 13.55 -41.33 29.33
N ARG A 70 14.54 -40.56 28.85
CA ARG A 70 15.63 -41.08 28.02
C ARG A 70 16.97 -40.60 28.57
N PRO A 71 18.01 -41.45 28.53
CA PRO A 71 19.33 -41.12 29.04
C PRO A 71 20.06 -40.16 28.09
N THR A 72 20.75 -39.19 28.69
CA THR A 72 21.66 -38.25 28.04
C THR A 72 22.83 -38.98 27.37
N PRO A 73 23.13 -38.75 26.08
CA PRO A 73 24.40 -39.15 25.50
C PRO A 73 25.54 -38.22 25.95
N PRO A 74 26.82 -38.65 25.84
CA PRO A 74 27.96 -37.87 26.28
C PRO A 74 28.15 -36.61 25.43
N VAL A 75 28.62 -35.56 26.08
CA VAL A 75 28.96 -34.25 25.50
C VAL A 75 30.23 -34.41 24.66
N ASP A 76 30.08 -34.40 23.34
CA ASP A 76 31.18 -34.07 22.42
C ASP A 76 31.19 -32.54 22.21
N GLU A 77 32.39 -31.97 22.22
CA GLU A 77 32.67 -30.54 22.10
C GLU A 77 31.99 -29.91 20.89
N VAL A 78 31.05 -28.99 21.17
CA VAL A 78 30.39 -28.14 20.18
C VAL A 78 31.41 -27.07 19.72
N PRO A 79 31.73 -26.98 18.41
CA PRO A 79 32.43 -25.83 17.87
C PRO A 79 31.60 -24.58 18.17
N GLY A 80 32.23 -23.55 18.75
CA GLY A 80 31.55 -22.33 19.17
C GLY A 80 30.70 -21.70 18.04
N PRO A 81 29.63 -20.95 18.39
CA PRO A 81 28.74 -20.36 17.40
C PRO A 81 29.54 -19.41 16.51
N THR A 82 29.76 -19.82 15.26
CA THR A 82 30.15 -18.91 14.20
C THR A 82 28.94 -18.01 13.94
N THR A 83 29.00 -16.79 14.48
CA THR A 83 28.05 -15.74 14.12
C THR A 83 28.07 -15.60 12.60
N PRO A 84 26.93 -15.69 11.89
CA PRO A 84 26.89 -15.37 10.48
C PRO A 84 27.25 -13.90 10.34
N GLN A 85 28.44 -13.66 9.79
CA GLN A 85 28.89 -12.33 9.42
C GLN A 85 27.96 -11.87 8.27
N PRO A 86 27.27 -10.72 8.37
CA PRO A 86 26.57 -10.17 7.23
C PRO A 86 27.61 -9.97 6.14
N THR A 87 27.43 -10.65 5.01
CA THR A 87 28.25 -10.43 3.82
C THR A 87 27.83 -9.08 3.24
N ASP A 88 28.63 -8.04 3.47
CA ASP A 88 28.58 -6.72 2.82
C ASP A 88 28.88 -6.78 1.30
N ALA A 89 28.50 -7.86 0.63
CA ALA A 89 28.57 -7.94 -0.82
C ALA A 89 27.24 -7.43 -1.36
N ASP A 90 27.12 -6.11 -1.48
CA ASP A 90 26.06 -5.48 -2.25
C ASP A 90 26.06 -6.10 -3.65
N PRO A 91 25.00 -6.80 -4.07
CA PRO A 91 24.88 -7.24 -5.44
C PRO A 91 24.62 -6.00 -6.31
N GLN A 92 25.68 -5.36 -6.80
CA GLN A 92 25.51 -4.42 -7.91
C GLN A 92 25.00 -5.22 -9.12
N PRO A 93 23.85 -4.84 -9.71
CA PRO A 93 23.35 -5.53 -10.89
C PRO A 93 24.30 -5.29 -12.06
N ALA A 94 25.00 -6.36 -12.47
CA ALA A 94 25.99 -6.35 -13.55
C ALA A 94 25.37 -6.40 -14.96
N ASP A 95 24.11 -5.97 -15.10
CA ASP A 95 23.35 -6.05 -16.35
C ASP A 95 23.27 -4.66 -17.00
N ASP A 96 23.73 -4.55 -18.25
CA ASP A 96 23.71 -3.33 -19.05
C ASP A 96 22.28 -2.96 -19.54
N ALA A 97 21.27 -3.68 -19.07
CA ALA A 97 19.87 -3.43 -19.39
C ALA A 97 19.34 -2.10 -18.81
N ALA A 98 18.41 -1.48 -19.55
CA ALA A 98 17.74 -0.26 -19.12
C ALA A 98 16.94 -0.44 -17.81
N ALA A 99 16.39 -1.62 -17.61
CA ALA A 99 15.74 -2.02 -16.37
C ALA A 99 16.16 -3.44 -15.98
N VAL A 100 16.39 -3.64 -14.67
CA VAL A 100 16.86 -4.89 -14.08
C VAL A 100 15.80 -5.46 -13.14
N GLY A 101 15.71 -6.80 -13.08
CA GLY A 101 14.86 -7.47 -12.09
C GLY A 101 15.55 -7.51 -10.73
N LEU A 102 14.90 -6.98 -9.69
CA LEU A 102 15.40 -7.01 -8.32
C LEU A 102 14.92 -8.27 -7.58
N ALA A 103 13.65 -8.61 -7.78
CA ALA A 103 12.98 -9.77 -7.22
C ALA A 103 11.84 -10.21 -8.14
N GLU A 104 11.21 -11.35 -7.85
CA GLU A 104 9.98 -11.78 -8.52
C GLU A 104 8.91 -10.68 -8.40
N GLY A 105 8.44 -10.19 -9.55
CA GLY A 105 7.47 -9.09 -9.63
C GLY A 105 8.03 -7.69 -9.34
N ILE A 106 9.33 -7.50 -9.14
CA ILE A 106 9.93 -6.19 -8.83
C ILE A 106 11.07 -5.87 -9.80
N ARG A 107 10.94 -4.77 -10.53
CA ARG A 107 11.95 -4.28 -11.49
C ARG A 107 12.34 -2.85 -11.17
N ALA A 108 13.58 -2.47 -11.45
CA ALA A 108 14.04 -1.09 -11.29
C ALA A 108 14.79 -0.61 -12.53
N VAL A 109 14.71 0.70 -12.80
CA VAL A 109 15.47 1.35 -13.87
C VAL A 109 16.93 1.43 -13.45
N ASN A 110 17.82 0.99 -14.34
CA ASN A 110 19.27 0.96 -14.11
C ASN A 110 19.97 1.95 -15.05
N LEU A 111 19.93 1.69 -16.37
CA LEU A 111 20.62 2.47 -17.39
C LEU A 111 19.67 2.92 -18.48
N PRO A 112 18.80 3.92 -18.21
CA PRO A 112 17.80 4.34 -19.18
C PRO A 112 18.47 4.88 -20.45
N VAL A 113 17.85 4.62 -21.59
CA VAL A 113 18.47 4.86 -22.90
C VAL A 113 17.96 6.18 -23.48
N ALA A 114 18.87 7.13 -23.71
CA ALA A 114 18.52 8.35 -24.42
C ALA A 114 18.10 8.05 -25.86
N THR A 115 16.92 8.53 -26.24
CA THR A 115 16.36 8.35 -27.59
C THR A 115 15.60 9.60 -28.03
N THR A 116 15.30 9.67 -29.33
CA THR A 116 14.49 10.72 -29.93
C THR A 116 13.29 10.07 -30.61
N LEU A 117 12.09 10.49 -30.22
CA LEU A 117 10.85 10.01 -30.82
C LEU A 117 10.66 10.60 -32.23
N ALA A 118 9.73 10.06 -33.02
CA ALA A 118 9.52 10.50 -34.40
C ALA A 118 9.10 11.98 -34.52
N ASP A 119 8.46 12.53 -33.48
CA ASP A 119 8.11 13.94 -33.38
C ASP A 119 9.30 14.87 -33.02
N GLY A 120 10.49 14.30 -32.81
CA GLY A 120 11.70 15.03 -32.43
C GLY A 120 11.89 15.20 -30.91
N THR A 121 10.98 14.70 -30.08
CA THR A 121 11.08 14.79 -28.63
C THR A 121 12.22 13.91 -28.10
N ALA A 122 13.14 14.52 -27.36
CA ALA A 122 14.18 13.79 -26.64
C ALA A 122 13.64 13.21 -25.34
N VAL A 123 13.86 11.92 -25.12
CA VAL A 123 13.40 11.20 -23.93
C VAL A 123 14.46 10.21 -23.44
N LEU A 124 14.37 9.84 -22.16
CA LEU A 124 15.02 8.66 -21.62
C LEU A 124 14.02 7.50 -21.62
N ASP A 125 14.31 6.44 -22.39
CA ASP A 125 13.55 5.20 -22.37
C ASP A 125 13.91 4.41 -21.11
N LEU A 126 12.91 4.15 -20.28
CA LEU A 126 13.10 3.53 -18.97
C LEU A 126 13.20 1.99 -19.04
N GLY A 127 12.93 1.38 -20.19
CA GLY A 127 13.01 -0.09 -20.34
C GLY A 127 11.92 -0.87 -19.57
N LEU A 128 10.88 -0.17 -19.12
CA LEU A 128 9.75 -0.71 -18.36
C LEU A 128 8.46 -0.84 -19.20
N GLY A 129 8.53 -0.69 -20.53
CA GLY A 129 7.35 -0.74 -21.41
C GLY A 129 6.52 -2.02 -21.26
N ASP A 130 7.20 -3.18 -21.21
CA ASP A 130 6.52 -4.48 -21.07
C ASP A 130 5.81 -4.66 -19.72
N ALA A 131 6.19 -3.88 -18.69
CA ALA A 131 5.55 -3.95 -17.39
C ALA A 131 4.24 -3.15 -17.35
N TRP A 132 3.99 -2.27 -18.33
CA TRP A 132 2.83 -1.36 -18.38
C TRP A 132 2.17 -1.37 -19.78
N PRO A 133 1.73 -2.55 -20.28
CA PRO A 133 1.30 -2.73 -21.68
C PRO A 133 0.00 -1.98 -22.01
N SER A 134 -0.84 -1.70 -21.02
CA SER A 134 -2.10 -0.95 -21.18
C SER A 134 -1.88 0.50 -21.58
N LEU A 135 -0.68 1.04 -21.37
CA LEU A 135 -0.41 2.48 -21.48
C LEU A 135 0.43 2.88 -22.70
N GLY A 136 1.07 1.94 -23.39
CA GLY A 136 1.86 2.20 -24.60
C GLY A 136 2.99 1.20 -24.78
N ASP A 137 3.86 1.45 -25.76
CA ASP A 137 5.00 0.56 -26.06
C ASP A 137 6.17 0.77 -25.10
N ARG A 138 6.24 1.93 -24.43
CA ARG A 138 7.33 2.29 -23.52
C ARG A 138 6.92 3.31 -22.46
N LEU A 139 7.69 3.34 -21.38
CA LEU A 139 7.71 4.42 -20.39
C LEU A 139 8.92 5.31 -20.67
N ALA A 140 8.67 6.61 -20.77
CA ALA A 140 9.64 7.62 -21.17
C ALA A 140 9.73 8.73 -20.11
N LEU A 141 10.94 9.20 -19.83
CA LEU A 141 11.19 10.32 -18.93
C LEU A 141 11.73 11.53 -19.70
N THR A 142 11.20 12.72 -19.39
CA THR A 142 11.59 13.98 -20.04
C THR A 142 11.60 15.14 -19.05
N THR A 143 12.21 16.26 -19.43
CA THR A 143 12.21 17.53 -18.68
C THR A 143 11.32 18.57 -19.37
N GLY A 144 10.54 19.30 -18.59
CA GLY A 144 9.74 20.44 -19.06
C GLY A 144 8.45 20.07 -19.81
N PRO A 145 7.70 21.08 -20.31
CA PRO A 145 6.48 20.85 -21.05
C PRO A 145 6.77 20.21 -22.42
N ALA A 146 6.26 19.00 -22.63
CA ALA A 146 6.26 18.37 -23.94
C ALA A 146 5.50 19.24 -24.95
N GLN A 147 6.16 19.70 -26.01
CA GLN A 147 5.50 20.45 -27.08
C GLN A 147 4.51 19.53 -27.79
N GLY A 148 3.24 19.94 -27.87
CA GLY A 148 2.20 19.20 -28.61
C GLY A 148 1.48 18.10 -27.83
N ALA A 149 1.93 17.75 -26.62
CA ALA A 149 1.10 17.00 -25.70
C ALA A 149 -0.01 17.93 -25.18
N ASN A 150 -1.26 17.48 -25.27
CA ASN A 150 -2.38 18.12 -24.59
C ASN A 150 -2.66 17.31 -23.32
N PRO A 151 -1.82 17.43 -22.26
CA PRO A 151 -2.13 16.73 -21.03
C PRO A 151 -3.43 17.35 -20.51
N GLU A 152 -4.51 16.58 -20.47
CA GLU A 152 -5.50 16.86 -19.45
C GLU A 152 -4.74 16.91 -18.13
N PRO A 153 -4.91 17.98 -17.34
CA PRO A 153 -4.20 18.12 -16.08
C PRO A 153 -4.79 17.09 -15.13
N ASP A 154 -4.23 15.89 -15.12
CA ASP A 154 -4.35 15.00 -13.98
C ASP A 154 -3.41 15.57 -12.93
N VAL A 155 -3.99 16.38 -12.04
CA VAL A 155 -3.30 17.12 -11.00
C VAL A 155 -3.36 16.26 -9.75
N ASP A 156 -2.28 15.55 -9.45
CA ASP A 156 -2.09 15.03 -8.10
C ASP A 156 -1.51 16.17 -7.23
N PRO A 157 -2.27 16.72 -6.28
CA PRO A 157 -1.94 17.98 -5.60
C PRO A 157 -0.75 17.90 -4.64
N VAL A 158 -0.19 16.72 -4.37
CA VAL A 158 0.82 16.55 -3.31
C VAL A 158 2.18 17.16 -3.65
N PHE A 159 2.55 17.30 -4.94
CA PHE A 159 3.87 17.81 -5.36
C PHE A 159 3.87 19.19 -6.05
N ASP A 160 2.70 19.77 -6.35
CA ASP A 160 2.59 21.05 -7.07
C ASP A 160 2.81 22.31 -6.20
N ALA A 161 3.02 22.14 -4.89
CA ALA A 161 3.32 23.26 -3.98
C ALA A 161 4.82 23.63 -3.91
N ALA A 162 5.71 22.88 -4.58
CA ALA A 162 7.12 23.20 -4.61
C ALA A 162 7.38 24.46 -5.48
N PRO A 163 8.23 25.41 -5.04
CA PRO A 163 8.69 26.53 -5.88
C PRO A 163 9.24 25.99 -7.21
N PRO A 164 9.29 26.80 -8.30
CA PRO A 164 9.74 26.36 -9.62
C PRO A 164 11.19 25.87 -9.57
N GLY A 165 11.36 24.58 -9.29
CA GLY A 165 12.62 23.87 -9.22
C GLY A 165 12.89 23.09 -10.49
N ALA A 166 13.78 22.10 -10.40
CA ALA A 166 13.96 21.14 -11.48
C ALA A 166 12.82 20.11 -11.40
N GLU A 167 12.35 19.66 -12.56
CA GLU A 167 11.28 18.67 -12.67
C GLU A 167 11.59 17.63 -13.76
N VAL A 168 11.07 16.43 -13.53
CA VAL A 168 10.97 15.39 -14.55
C VAL A 168 9.53 14.91 -14.63
N ARG A 169 9.16 14.48 -15.83
CA ARG A 169 7.84 13.94 -16.12
C ARG A 169 7.99 12.56 -16.70
N VAL A 170 7.23 11.61 -16.16
CA VAL A 170 7.11 10.26 -16.71
C VAL A 170 5.90 10.23 -17.60
N TRP A 171 6.08 9.67 -18.79
CA TRP A 171 5.07 9.55 -19.82
C TRP A 171 5.00 8.12 -20.32
N THR A 172 3.81 7.77 -20.78
CA THR A 172 3.63 6.68 -21.71
C THR A 172 3.96 7.21 -23.10
N ALA A 173 4.64 6.40 -23.91
CA ALA A 173 5.07 6.82 -25.24
C ALA A 173 4.97 5.68 -26.26
N SER A 174 4.93 6.05 -27.53
CA SER A 174 5.14 5.15 -28.66
C SER A 174 6.23 5.70 -29.57
N ALA A 175 6.51 5.00 -30.68
CA ALA A 175 7.48 5.49 -31.66
C ALA A 175 7.11 6.87 -32.23
N GLU A 176 5.81 7.16 -32.32
CA GLU A 176 5.27 8.39 -32.89
C GLU A 176 5.39 9.61 -31.97
N GLY A 177 5.47 9.42 -30.65
CA GLY A 177 5.49 10.52 -29.69
C GLY A 177 5.03 10.14 -28.29
N LEU A 178 4.99 11.15 -27.42
CA LEU A 178 4.43 11.04 -26.06
C LEU A 178 2.89 10.92 -26.11
N ARG A 179 2.31 10.15 -25.21
CA ARG A 179 0.85 9.89 -25.16
C ARG A 179 0.23 10.44 -23.89
N THR A 180 0.39 9.73 -22.78
CA THR A 180 -0.26 10.07 -21.50
C THR A 180 0.80 10.39 -20.46
N ARG A 181 0.57 11.44 -19.67
CA ARG A 181 1.45 11.75 -18.52
C ARG A 181 1.11 10.78 -17.38
N VAL A 182 2.12 10.13 -16.85
CA VAL A 182 2.01 9.19 -15.72
C VAL A 182 2.31 9.91 -14.42
N ALA A 183 3.44 10.62 -14.35
CA ALA A 183 3.93 11.22 -13.12
C ALA A 183 4.62 12.56 -13.38
N THR A 184 4.65 13.42 -12.36
CA THR A 184 5.59 14.54 -12.27
C THR A 184 6.33 14.46 -10.95
N LEU A 185 7.66 14.55 -10.98
CA LEU A 185 8.50 14.67 -9.80
C LEU A 185 9.28 15.98 -9.89
N SER A 186 9.26 16.77 -8.82
CA SER A 186 9.94 18.06 -8.72
C SER A 186 10.81 18.13 -7.45
N TRP A 187 11.88 18.94 -7.50
CA TRP A 187 12.77 19.16 -6.36
C TRP A 187 13.46 20.53 -6.41
N LEU A 188 14.03 20.93 -5.27
CA LEU A 188 14.91 22.09 -5.19
C LEU A 188 16.29 21.74 -5.77
N PRO A 189 16.81 22.47 -6.78
CA PRO A 189 18.08 22.12 -7.43
C PRO A 189 19.30 22.11 -6.50
N ALA A 190 19.26 22.86 -5.40
CA ALA A 190 20.33 22.97 -4.41
C ALA A 190 19.78 22.79 -2.99
N ASP A 191 19.07 21.68 -2.78
CA ASP A 191 18.56 21.28 -1.48
C ASP A 191 19.69 20.99 -0.47
N THR A 192 19.41 21.28 0.79
CA THR A 192 20.30 21.08 1.93
C THR A 192 19.58 20.29 3.02
N PRO A 193 20.28 19.71 4.00
CA PRO A 193 19.62 19.06 5.13
C PRO A 193 18.65 19.97 5.89
N ALA A 194 18.87 21.29 5.87
CA ALA A 194 18.01 22.26 6.57
C ALA A 194 16.65 22.46 5.88
N ASP A 195 16.53 22.12 4.60
CA ASP A 195 15.28 22.16 3.85
C ASP A 195 14.34 21.00 4.22
N TYR A 196 14.86 20.01 4.97
CA TYR A 196 14.15 18.81 5.42
C TYR A 196 14.21 18.70 6.96
N PRO A 197 13.47 19.56 7.68
CA PRO A 197 13.42 19.50 9.13
C PRO A 197 12.95 18.11 9.59
N ASP A 198 13.43 17.68 10.76
CA ASP A 198 13.18 16.35 11.34
C ASP A 198 13.79 15.16 10.57
N GLY A 199 14.63 15.43 9.56
CA GLY A 199 15.29 14.39 8.76
C GLY A 199 14.34 13.65 7.83
N VAL A 200 13.11 14.16 7.68
CA VAL A 200 12.09 13.57 6.82
C VAL A 200 12.27 14.14 5.43
N TYR A 201 12.89 13.36 4.57
CA TYR A 201 12.88 13.66 3.15
C TYR A 201 11.47 13.35 2.60
N PRO A 202 10.95 14.16 1.65
CA PRO A 202 9.64 13.94 1.07
C PRO A 202 9.49 12.49 0.61
N ALA A 203 8.28 11.96 0.78
CA ALA A 203 7.97 10.65 0.25
C ALA A 203 8.31 10.60 -1.25
N PRO A 204 8.78 9.45 -1.77
CA PRO A 204 8.84 9.25 -3.21
C PRO A 204 7.45 9.49 -3.82
N THR A 205 7.41 10.07 -5.02
CA THR A 205 6.19 10.17 -5.80
C THR A 205 5.78 8.77 -6.23
N LYS A 206 4.61 8.35 -5.78
CA LYS A 206 3.98 7.10 -6.15
C LYS A 206 3.03 7.37 -7.31
N VAL A 207 3.02 6.48 -8.30
CA VAL A 207 1.96 6.47 -9.31
C VAL A 207 1.40 5.06 -9.40
N VAL A 208 0.09 4.97 -9.22
CA VAL A 208 -0.66 3.72 -9.37
C VAL A 208 -1.21 3.69 -10.79
N GLU A 209 -1.00 2.60 -11.51
CA GLU A 209 -1.86 2.34 -12.65
C GLU A 209 -3.22 1.88 -12.14
N GLU A 210 -4.25 2.71 -12.25
CA GLU A 210 -5.64 2.29 -11.97
C GLU A 210 -6.18 1.26 -13.00
N SER A 211 -5.33 0.76 -13.91
CA SER A 211 -5.73 -0.25 -14.87
C SER A 211 -5.99 -1.60 -14.21
N VAL A 212 -6.70 -2.47 -14.93
CA VAL A 212 -7.05 -3.85 -14.53
C VAL A 212 -5.81 -4.68 -14.12
N ALA A 213 -4.61 -4.28 -14.54
CA ALA A 213 -3.38 -5.02 -14.29
C ALA A 213 -2.71 -4.68 -12.94
N GLY A 214 -3.15 -3.66 -12.19
CA GLY A 214 -2.70 -3.43 -10.80
C GLY A 214 -1.19 -3.16 -10.61
N HIS A 215 -0.50 -2.64 -11.64
CA HIS A 215 0.91 -2.30 -11.54
C HIS A 215 1.12 -1.00 -10.75
N THR A 216 2.18 -0.95 -9.93
CA THR A 216 2.55 0.26 -9.17
C THR A 216 3.92 0.76 -9.62
N LEU A 217 4.05 2.08 -9.79
CA LEU A 217 5.31 2.77 -10.05
C LEU A 217 5.71 3.58 -8.82
N LEU A 218 6.97 3.46 -8.43
CA LEU A 218 7.60 4.24 -7.38
C LEU A 218 8.71 5.06 -8.00
N LEU A 219 8.67 6.37 -7.83
CA LEU A 219 9.66 7.30 -8.37
C LEU A 219 10.14 8.23 -7.26
N GLY A 220 11.45 8.40 -7.11
CA GLY A 220 12.00 9.39 -6.20
C GLY A 220 13.33 9.97 -6.65
N ALA A 221 13.75 11.03 -5.99
CA ALA A 221 15.02 11.71 -6.22
C ALA A 221 15.90 11.61 -4.97
N VAL A 222 17.20 11.49 -5.16
CA VAL A 222 18.21 11.52 -4.11
C VAL A 222 18.56 12.98 -3.77
N PRO A 223 18.62 13.40 -2.50
CA PRO A 223 19.06 14.75 -2.12
C PRO A 223 20.46 15.10 -2.65
N SER A 224 20.70 16.34 -3.10
CA SER A 224 21.97 16.68 -3.79
C SER A 224 23.17 16.71 -2.85
N TRP A 225 22.89 16.85 -1.54
CA TRP A 225 23.91 16.83 -0.50
C TRP A 225 24.33 15.41 -0.10
N ILE A 226 23.64 14.37 -0.56
CA ILE A 226 24.07 12.98 -0.36
C ILE A 226 25.11 12.62 -1.43
N THR A 227 26.33 12.35 -0.98
CA THR A 227 27.41 11.83 -1.81
C THR A 227 27.45 10.31 -1.74
N ASP A 228 27.67 9.66 -2.88
CA ASP A 228 27.72 8.21 -3.04
C ASP A 228 26.49 7.49 -2.45
N PRO A 229 25.27 7.85 -2.91
CA PRO A 229 24.04 7.32 -2.34
C PRO A 229 23.89 5.82 -2.59
N THR A 230 23.41 5.12 -1.58
CA THR A 230 22.83 3.77 -1.72
C THR A 230 21.34 3.85 -1.42
N VAL A 231 20.51 3.43 -2.38
CA VAL A 231 19.05 3.40 -2.21
C VAL A 231 18.62 1.96 -1.90
N THR A 232 17.90 1.78 -0.79
CA THR A 232 17.36 0.48 -0.38
C THR A 232 15.85 0.55 -0.29
N LEU A 233 15.18 -0.38 -0.97
CA LEU A 233 13.75 -0.62 -0.84
C LEU A 233 13.52 -1.71 0.21
N HIS A 234 12.84 -1.36 1.29
CA HIS A 234 12.42 -2.27 2.34
C HIS A 234 10.98 -2.68 2.11
N LEU A 235 10.65 -3.95 2.33
CA LEU A 235 9.35 -4.56 2.08
C LEU A 235 8.80 -5.17 3.37
N SER A 236 7.48 -5.14 3.52
CA SER A 236 6.77 -5.76 4.65
C SER A 236 6.75 -7.29 4.56
N GLY A 237 6.71 -7.81 3.34
CA GLY A 237 6.75 -9.23 3.00
C GLY A 237 8.12 -9.70 2.52
N GLU A 238 8.37 -11.01 2.63
CA GLU A 238 9.51 -11.63 1.96
C GLU A 238 9.22 -11.78 0.47
N VAL A 239 10.16 -11.36 -0.37
CA VAL A 239 10.13 -11.58 -1.82
C VAL A 239 11.25 -12.53 -2.23
N ARG A 240 11.04 -13.24 -3.35
CA ARG A 240 12.05 -14.13 -3.91
C ARG A 240 13.01 -13.33 -4.80
N LEU A 241 14.29 -13.35 -4.45
CA LEU A 241 15.35 -12.65 -5.17
C LEU A 241 15.75 -13.40 -6.44
N ALA A 242 16.47 -12.72 -7.34
CA ALA A 242 16.94 -13.28 -8.61
C ALA A 242 17.87 -14.50 -8.42
N ASP A 243 18.61 -14.57 -7.31
CA ASP A 243 19.46 -15.71 -6.95
C ASP A 243 18.67 -16.90 -6.34
N GLY A 244 17.35 -16.76 -6.21
CA GLY A 244 16.44 -17.74 -5.65
C GLY A 244 16.30 -17.71 -4.13
N SER A 245 17.07 -16.88 -3.43
CA SER A 245 16.92 -16.63 -1.99
C SER A 245 15.68 -15.77 -1.71
N THR A 246 15.38 -15.52 -0.43
CA THR A 246 14.28 -14.63 -0.03
C THR A 246 14.82 -13.47 0.79
N GLY A 247 14.30 -12.27 0.56
CA GLY A 247 14.71 -11.06 1.26
C GLY A 247 13.57 -10.08 1.46
N ARG A 248 13.82 -9.05 2.28
CA ARG A 248 12.90 -7.92 2.53
C ARG A 248 13.54 -6.57 2.23
N ALA A 249 14.78 -6.56 1.79
CA ALA A 249 15.53 -5.37 1.46
C ALA A 249 16.18 -5.59 0.09
N LEU A 250 16.00 -4.64 -0.81
CA LEU A 250 16.48 -4.69 -2.17
C LEU A 250 17.32 -3.44 -2.45
N ALA A 251 18.54 -3.62 -2.93
CA ALA A 251 19.33 -2.51 -3.46
C ALA A 251 18.66 -2.01 -4.76
N VAL A 252 18.37 -0.71 -4.82
CA VAL A 252 17.71 -0.08 -5.96
C VAL A 252 18.75 0.75 -6.72
N PRO A 253 18.95 0.49 -8.03
CA PRO A 253 19.81 1.33 -8.85
C PRO A 253 19.32 2.77 -8.93
N THR A 254 20.27 3.68 -9.10
CA THR A 254 19.99 5.09 -9.38
C THR A 254 20.56 5.51 -10.72
N PHE A 255 19.92 6.45 -11.39
CA PHE A 255 20.37 7.03 -12.65
C PHE A 255 20.25 8.56 -12.64
N ALA A 256 21.04 9.25 -13.46
CA ALA A 256 20.98 10.70 -13.54
C ALA A 256 19.75 11.18 -14.32
N ALA A 257 19.03 12.13 -13.75
CA ALA A 257 17.96 12.85 -14.41
C ALA A 257 18.50 13.64 -15.62
N PRO A 258 17.72 13.81 -16.70
CA PRO A 258 18.07 14.65 -17.85
C PRO A 258 17.96 16.15 -17.55
N THR A 259 18.19 16.56 -16.30
CA THR A 259 18.15 17.95 -15.83
C THR A 259 19.58 18.52 -15.73
N PRO A 260 19.76 19.85 -15.77
CA PRO A 260 21.09 20.46 -15.67
C PRO A 260 21.85 20.14 -14.37
N ASP A 261 21.14 19.88 -13.27
CA ASP A 261 21.72 19.49 -11.97
C ASP A 261 22.07 18.00 -11.90
N GLY A 262 21.68 17.18 -12.89
CA GLY A 262 22.03 15.76 -12.98
C GLY A 262 21.54 14.95 -11.78
N ARG A 263 20.43 15.37 -11.16
CA ARG A 263 19.86 14.77 -9.96
C ARG A 263 19.76 13.25 -10.10
N LEU A 264 20.25 12.49 -9.12
CA LEU A 264 20.07 11.04 -9.14
C LEU A 264 18.61 10.70 -8.81
N LEU A 265 18.02 9.83 -9.63
CA LEU A 265 16.67 9.31 -9.49
C LEU A 265 16.73 7.81 -9.23
N TYR A 266 15.71 7.29 -8.56
CA TYR A 266 15.41 5.86 -8.50
C TYR A 266 13.98 5.64 -8.96
N LEU A 267 13.76 4.56 -9.69
CA LEU A 267 12.43 4.22 -10.20
C LEU A 267 12.24 2.70 -10.14
N VAL A 268 11.19 2.27 -9.47
CA VAL A 268 10.83 0.86 -9.24
C VAL A 268 9.42 0.61 -9.76
N ALA A 269 9.24 -0.49 -10.48
CA ALA A 269 7.95 -1.00 -10.90
C ALA A 269 7.62 -2.29 -10.13
N PHE A 270 6.39 -2.38 -9.65
CA PHE A 270 5.82 -3.53 -8.97
C PHE A 270 4.74 -4.16 -9.87
N ASP A 271 4.86 -5.47 -10.06
CA ASP A 271 3.81 -6.34 -10.55
C ASP A 271 2.87 -6.72 -9.39
N PRO A 272 1.57 -6.97 -9.64
CA PRO A 272 0.65 -7.44 -8.60
C PRO A 272 1.16 -8.65 -7.81
N SER A 273 1.93 -9.54 -8.45
CA SER A 273 2.51 -10.71 -7.81
C SER A 273 3.53 -10.37 -6.71
N ALA A 274 4.09 -9.17 -6.70
CA ALA A 274 4.98 -8.70 -5.64
C ALA A 274 4.25 -8.48 -4.31
N GLY A 275 2.90 -8.43 -4.30
CA GLY A 275 2.11 -8.19 -3.10
C GLY A 275 2.27 -6.79 -2.51
N VAL A 276 2.77 -5.85 -3.31
CA VAL A 276 2.90 -4.43 -2.98
C VAL A 276 1.77 -3.71 -3.71
N SER A 277 0.70 -3.38 -2.98
CA SER A 277 -0.43 -2.62 -3.50
C SER A 277 -0.42 -1.21 -2.93
N ASP A 278 -0.77 -0.22 -3.74
CA ASP A 278 -1.23 1.09 -3.31
C ASP A 278 -0.47 1.79 -2.18
N GLY A 279 0.87 1.71 -2.18
CA GLY A 279 1.64 2.46 -1.19
C GLY A 279 1.62 1.77 0.15
N GLU A 280 1.24 0.49 0.19
CA GLU A 280 1.32 -0.35 1.35
C GLU A 280 2.54 -1.26 1.28
N GLY A 281 3.16 -1.48 2.44
CA GLY A 281 4.14 -2.55 2.60
C GLY A 281 5.55 -2.27 2.09
N TYR A 282 5.96 -1.01 1.92
CA TYR A 282 7.35 -0.68 1.66
C TYR A 282 7.86 0.59 2.36
N ALA A 283 9.18 0.74 2.43
CA ALA A 283 9.85 1.97 2.81
C ALA A 283 11.11 2.14 1.96
N VAL A 284 11.56 3.38 1.73
CA VAL A 284 12.81 3.64 1.01
C VAL A 284 13.80 4.34 1.93
N THR A 285 15.00 3.78 2.00
CA THR A 285 16.12 4.35 2.72
C THR A 285 17.18 4.82 1.73
N ILE A 286 17.68 6.04 1.91
CA ILE A 286 18.78 6.62 1.13
C ILE A 286 19.95 6.82 2.08
N THR A 287 21.03 6.08 1.87
CA THR A 287 22.21 6.10 2.74
C THR A 287 23.36 6.81 2.05
N ASP A 288 24.03 7.72 2.74
CA ASP A 288 25.26 8.36 2.25
C ASP A 288 26.50 7.47 2.44
N GLY A 289 27.60 7.77 1.75
CA GLY A 289 28.85 7.00 1.87
C GLY A 289 29.37 6.80 3.31
N PRO A 290 29.23 7.78 4.23
CA PRO A 290 29.49 7.61 5.66
C PRO A 290 28.51 6.71 6.44
N GLY A 291 27.41 6.26 5.85
CA GLY A 291 26.43 5.37 6.46
C GLY A 291 25.24 6.08 7.13
N ARG A 292 25.06 7.38 6.93
CA ARG A 292 23.88 8.10 7.41
C ARG A 292 22.70 7.83 6.49
N ALA A 293 21.67 7.22 7.05
CA ALA A 293 20.42 6.90 6.39
C ALA A 293 19.40 8.04 6.52
N LEU A 294 18.72 8.35 5.42
CA LEU A 294 17.46 9.07 5.38
C LEU A 294 16.34 8.10 5.06
N LEU A 295 15.24 8.22 5.78
CA LEU A 295 14.02 7.49 5.51
C LEU A 295 13.08 8.39 4.69
N ALA A 296 12.73 7.97 3.49
CA ALA A 296 11.84 8.75 2.61
C ALA A 296 10.38 8.43 2.93
N GLY A 297 9.58 9.46 3.24
CA GLY A 297 8.13 9.34 3.40
C GLY A 297 7.62 8.89 4.77
N CYS A 298 8.49 8.69 5.76
CA CYS A 298 8.08 8.39 7.14
C CYS A 298 8.76 9.34 8.13
N PRO A 299 8.02 9.85 9.13
CA PRO A 299 8.64 10.59 10.23
C PRO A 299 9.48 9.66 11.12
N GLY A 300 10.76 9.99 11.29
CA GLY A 300 11.69 9.26 12.16
C GLY A 300 12.73 8.42 11.42
N SER A 301 13.51 7.64 12.18
CA SER A 301 14.62 6.82 11.67
C SER A 301 14.38 5.31 11.82
N ASP A 302 13.20 4.91 12.30
CA ASP A 302 12.84 3.51 12.50
C ASP A 302 12.20 2.94 11.22
N VAL A 303 13.02 2.20 10.47
CA VAL A 303 12.60 1.56 9.21
C VAL A 303 11.51 0.54 9.46
N ASP A 304 11.58 -0.25 10.54
CA ASP A 304 10.58 -1.29 10.82
C ASP A 304 9.24 -0.65 11.20
N ALA A 305 9.26 0.43 11.99
CA ALA A 305 8.06 1.19 12.30
C ALA A 305 7.46 1.85 11.05
N CYS A 306 8.29 2.35 10.14
CA CYS A 306 7.83 2.89 8.87
C CYS A 306 7.22 1.81 7.97
N VAL A 307 7.93 0.71 7.73
CA VAL A 307 7.41 -0.42 6.97
C VAL A 307 6.11 -0.94 7.60
N ALA A 308 6.00 -1.01 8.92
CA ALA A 308 4.78 -1.44 9.61
C ALA A 308 3.64 -0.41 9.46
N ALA A 309 3.92 0.88 9.56
CA ALA A 309 2.93 1.94 9.36
C ALA A 309 2.41 1.96 7.92
N VAL A 310 3.28 1.66 6.96
CA VAL A 310 2.96 1.61 5.53
C VAL A 310 2.32 0.26 5.17
N ALA A 311 2.72 -0.85 5.77
CA ALA A 311 2.14 -2.19 5.54
C ALA A 311 0.70 -2.34 6.02
N ASP A 312 0.19 -1.37 6.78
CA ASP A 312 -1.00 -1.61 7.58
C ASP A 312 -1.90 -0.39 7.82
N PRO A 313 -2.36 0.32 6.78
CA PRO A 313 -3.51 1.19 6.98
C PRO A 313 -4.75 0.34 7.31
N VAL A 314 -4.91 -0.85 6.72
CA VAL A 314 -6.13 -1.66 6.81
C VAL A 314 -6.35 -2.35 8.16
N SER A 315 -5.32 -2.84 8.88
CA SER A 315 -5.56 -3.42 10.22
C SER A 315 -5.72 -2.35 11.30
N ALA A 316 -5.43 -1.09 10.99
CA ALA A 316 -5.83 0.05 11.81
C ALA A 316 -7.24 0.57 11.47
N LEU A 317 -7.76 0.27 10.27
CA LEU A 317 -9.15 0.56 9.94
C LEU A 317 -10.07 -0.27 10.85
N PRO A 318 -11.14 0.32 11.37
CA PRO A 318 -12.17 -0.43 12.08
C PRO A 318 -12.66 -1.59 11.20
N GLU A 319 -13.05 -2.72 11.82
CA GLU A 319 -13.64 -3.85 11.11
C GLU A 319 -14.82 -3.36 10.24
N MET A 320 -14.65 -3.39 8.91
CA MET A 320 -15.66 -2.95 7.94
C MET A 320 -16.59 -4.11 7.58
N CYS A 321 -17.89 -3.85 7.41
CA CYS A 321 -18.81 -4.89 6.92
C CYS A 321 -18.59 -5.18 5.44
N ALA A 322 -18.22 -6.42 5.17
CA ALA A 322 -18.13 -6.96 3.83
C ALA A 322 -19.48 -6.98 3.08
N GLU A 323 -20.55 -7.25 3.82
CA GLU A 323 -21.90 -7.45 3.28
C GLU A 323 -22.82 -6.30 3.67
N LEU A 324 -23.61 -5.83 2.71
CA LEU A 324 -24.71 -4.92 3.00
C LEU A 324 -25.76 -5.65 3.85
N PRO A 325 -26.19 -5.09 4.98
CA PRO A 325 -27.32 -5.61 5.73
C PRO A 325 -28.52 -5.84 4.81
N ALA A 326 -29.12 -7.03 4.90
CA ALA A 326 -30.35 -7.35 4.20
C ALA A 326 -31.42 -6.28 4.53
N GLY A 327 -31.91 -5.58 3.51
CA GLY A 327 -32.90 -4.50 3.65
C GLY A 327 -32.37 -3.07 3.45
N ILE A 328 -31.05 -2.87 3.28
CA ILE A 328 -30.50 -1.58 2.79
C ILE A 328 -30.57 -1.51 1.26
N ALA A 329 -30.59 -2.66 0.58
CA ALA A 329 -30.92 -2.75 -0.83
C ALA A 329 -32.39 -2.35 -1.09
N GLY A 330 -32.60 -1.06 -1.35
CA GLY A 330 -33.75 -0.55 -2.09
C GLY A 330 -34.81 0.19 -1.29
N THR A 331 -34.84 1.51 -1.49
CA THR A 331 -36.10 2.26 -1.72
C THR A 331 -35.99 3.35 -2.81
N GLY A 332 -34.84 3.49 -3.48
CA GLY A 332 -34.61 4.48 -4.55
C GLY A 332 -33.78 3.89 -5.70
N PRO A 333 -33.55 4.67 -6.80
CA PRO A 333 -32.66 4.27 -7.89
C PRO A 333 -31.22 4.17 -7.34
N SER A 334 -30.91 3.02 -6.78
CA SER A 334 -29.61 2.73 -6.17
C SER A 334 -28.63 2.58 -7.33
N TYR A 335 -27.57 3.37 -7.36
CA TYR A 335 -26.58 3.29 -8.42
C TYR A 335 -25.73 2.05 -8.21
N GLU A 336 -25.70 1.15 -9.19
CA GLU A 336 -24.86 -0.05 -9.18
C GLU A 336 -23.38 0.34 -9.19
N GLY A 337 -22.57 -0.26 -8.30
CA GLY A 337 -21.11 -0.18 -8.36
C GLY A 337 -20.40 0.32 -7.10
N TRP A 338 -21.04 1.13 -6.26
CA TRP A 338 -20.38 1.72 -5.08
C TRP A 338 -21.00 1.32 -3.73
N TRP A 339 -22.32 1.40 -3.62
CA TRP A 339 -23.06 1.22 -2.37
C TRP A 339 -23.98 0.02 -2.37
N SER A 340 -24.44 -0.38 -3.55
CA SER A 340 -25.50 -1.39 -3.72
C SER A 340 -24.97 -2.81 -3.96
N SER A 341 -23.66 -2.97 -4.08
CA SER A 341 -23.03 -4.27 -4.23
C SER A 341 -21.77 -4.38 -3.37
N THR A 342 -21.60 -5.55 -2.74
CA THR A 342 -20.27 -5.98 -2.32
C THR A 342 -19.41 -6.04 -3.59
N PRO A 343 -18.19 -5.46 -3.61
CA PRO A 343 -17.42 -5.36 -4.84
C PRO A 343 -17.22 -6.73 -5.47
N ALA A 344 -17.40 -6.80 -6.78
CA ALA A 344 -17.32 -8.06 -7.50
C ALA A 344 -15.86 -8.43 -7.80
N THR A 345 -15.58 -9.73 -7.84
CA THR A 345 -14.37 -10.25 -8.49
C THR A 345 -14.56 -10.23 -10.01
N GLU A 346 -13.47 -10.35 -10.77
CA GLU A 346 -13.52 -10.31 -12.25
C GLU A 346 -14.40 -11.40 -12.87
N ASP A 347 -14.57 -12.53 -12.17
CA ASP A 347 -15.43 -13.65 -12.55
C ASP A 347 -16.89 -13.50 -12.09
N GLY A 348 -17.27 -12.34 -11.53
CA GLY A 348 -18.62 -12.06 -11.05
C GLY A 348 -18.95 -12.62 -9.66
N GLY A 349 -17.94 -13.15 -8.95
CA GLY A 349 -18.03 -13.45 -7.52
C GLY A 349 -18.01 -12.20 -6.65
N VAL A 350 -17.99 -12.39 -5.33
CA VAL A 350 -18.09 -11.31 -4.34
C VAL A 350 -16.82 -11.23 -3.50
N ARG A 351 -16.20 -10.04 -3.41
CA ARG A 351 -15.04 -9.78 -2.54
C ARG A 351 -15.50 -9.63 -1.09
N THR A 352 -15.29 -10.68 -0.29
CA THR A 352 -15.76 -10.76 1.11
C THR A 352 -14.75 -10.28 2.14
N ASP A 353 -13.49 -10.10 1.75
CA ASP A 353 -12.47 -9.49 2.59
C ASP A 353 -12.32 -8.01 2.21
N PRO A 354 -12.52 -7.06 3.14
CA PRO A 354 -12.28 -5.64 2.87
C PRO A 354 -10.85 -5.33 2.40
N ALA A 355 -9.86 -6.17 2.75
CA ALA A 355 -8.50 -6.02 2.25
C ALA A 355 -8.39 -6.21 0.72
N ASP A 356 -9.31 -6.99 0.13
CA ASP A 356 -9.33 -7.26 -1.31
C ASP A 356 -10.12 -6.20 -2.09
N TRP A 357 -10.72 -5.20 -1.43
CA TRP A 357 -11.55 -4.20 -2.09
C TRP A 357 -10.74 -3.18 -2.88
N PRO A 358 -11.33 -2.56 -3.93
CA PRO A 358 -10.71 -1.42 -4.60
C PRO A 358 -10.30 -0.33 -3.59
N PRO A 359 -9.14 0.34 -3.77
CA PRO A 359 -8.59 1.31 -2.82
C PRO A 359 -9.60 2.38 -2.42
N ILE A 360 -10.31 2.93 -3.41
CA ILE A 360 -11.32 3.98 -3.21
C ILE A 360 -12.48 3.56 -2.30
N MET A 361 -12.76 2.25 -2.16
CA MET A 361 -13.75 1.74 -1.19
C MET A 361 -13.14 1.51 0.21
N ARG A 362 -11.84 1.23 0.28
CA ARG A 362 -11.11 1.03 1.54
C ARG A 362 -10.82 2.37 2.22
N GLU A 363 -10.42 3.37 1.44
CA GLU A 363 -10.00 4.71 1.87
C GLU A 363 -11.18 5.61 2.26
N HIS A 364 -12.34 5.39 1.61
CA HIS A 364 -13.57 6.14 1.87
C HIS A 364 -14.68 5.21 2.39
N PRO A 365 -14.58 4.73 3.65
CA PRO A 365 -15.52 3.77 4.20
C PRO A 365 -16.91 4.37 4.50
N ARG A 366 -17.03 5.70 4.50
CA ARG A 366 -18.25 6.43 4.82
C ARG A 366 -18.56 7.38 3.70
N THR A 367 -19.67 7.16 3.02
CA THR A 367 -19.94 7.85 1.75
C THR A 367 -21.40 8.24 1.62
N VAL A 368 -21.65 9.23 0.77
CA VAL A 368 -22.98 9.78 0.55
C VAL A 368 -23.21 10.06 -0.92
N LEU A 369 -24.34 9.61 -1.43
CA LEU A 369 -24.81 9.92 -2.75
C LEU A 369 -25.75 11.12 -2.72
N VAL A 370 -25.48 12.15 -3.52
CA VAL A 370 -26.21 13.43 -3.48
C VAL A 370 -26.68 13.83 -4.88
N ASP A 371 -27.98 14.16 -5.01
CA ASP A 371 -28.53 14.84 -6.18
C ASP A 371 -28.20 16.33 -6.09
N THR A 372 -27.35 16.81 -6.99
CA THR A 372 -26.81 18.17 -6.91
C THR A 372 -27.83 19.23 -7.34
N ARG A 373 -28.93 18.84 -8.01
CA ARG A 373 -29.99 19.79 -8.45
C ARG A 373 -30.76 20.37 -7.28
N ASN A 374 -30.92 19.59 -6.23
CA ASN A 374 -31.71 19.94 -5.05
C ASN A 374 -30.93 19.76 -3.74
N GLY A 375 -29.67 19.31 -3.81
CA GLY A 375 -28.81 19.03 -2.66
C GLY A 375 -29.30 17.88 -1.79
N LYS A 376 -30.21 17.04 -2.31
CA LYS A 376 -30.82 15.96 -1.54
C LYS A 376 -29.88 14.76 -1.47
N VAL A 377 -29.67 14.26 -0.27
CA VAL A 377 -29.05 12.95 -0.04
C VAL A 377 -29.99 11.87 -0.58
N LEU A 378 -29.50 11.12 -1.56
CA LEU A 378 -30.20 9.98 -2.14
C LEU A 378 -29.96 8.73 -1.30
N GLU A 379 -28.73 8.53 -0.87
CA GLU A 379 -28.27 7.36 -0.11
C GLU A 379 -27.03 7.73 0.71
N SER A 380 -26.82 7.06 1.83
CA SER A 380 -25.57 7.15 2.60
C SER A 380 -25.25 5.79 3.18
N PHE A 381 -23.96 5.46 3.27
CA PHE A 381 -23.53 4.22 3.90
C PHE A 381 -22.25 4.41 4.70
N ASP A 382 -22.26 3.79 5.86
CA ASP A 382 -21.14 3.73 6.79
C ASP A 382 -20.70 2.27 6.88
N ARG A 383 -19.58 1.93 6.21
CA ARG A 383 -19.02 0.57 6.24
C ARG A 383 -18.40 0.22 7.59
N ILE A 384 -18.12 1.21 8.44
CA ILE A 384 -17.59 1.00 9.80
C ILE A 384 -18.74 0.67 10.76
N ALA A 385 -19.83 1.44 10.70
CA ALA A 385 -21.01 1.24 11.55
C ALA A 385 -21.99 0.20 10.98
N CYS A 386 -21.84 -0.16 9.71
CA CYS A 386 -22.69 -1.09 8.98
C CYS A 386 -24.15 -0.66 8.92
N SER A 387 -24.34 0.62 8.65
CA SER A 387 -25.64 1.27 8.57
C SER A 387 -25.61 2.43 7.61
N SER A 388 -26.77 3.04 7.34
CA SER A 388 -26.79 4.38 6.75
C SER A 388 -26.18 5.40 7.71
N ILE A 389 -25.73 6.54 7.17
CA ILE A 389 -25.28 7.69 7.96
C ILE A 389 -26.52 8.54 8.27
N PRO A 390 -27.03 8.53 9.51
CA PRO A 390 -28.24 9.28 9.84
C PRO A 390 -27.98 10.78 9.76
N ASP A 391 -29.00 11.51 9.29
CA ASP A 391 -29.03 12.98 9.29
C ASP A 391 -27.86 13.67 8.59
N TYR A 392 -27.18 12.99 7.65
CA TYR A 392 -26.11 13.62 6.88
C TYR A 392 -26.65 14.83 6.10
N ALA A 393 -25.93 15.94 6.22
CA ALA A 393 -26.18 17.15 5.47
C ALA A 393 -24.93 17.51 4.66
N VAL A 394 -25.13 17.84 3.40
CA VAL A 394 -24.05 18.32 2.53
C VAL A 394 -23.41 19.55 3.17
N PRO A 395 -22.06 19.60 3.31
CA PRO A 395 -21.37 20.75 3.88
C PRO A 395 -21.74 22.06 3.17
N ALA A 396 -22.06 23.08 3.96
CA ALA A 396 -22.40 24.39 3.41
C ALA A 396 -21.19 25.00 2.68
N GLY A 397 -21.40 25.46 1.45
CA GLY A 397 -20.33 26.04 0.62
C GLY A 397 -19.54 25.03 -0.22
N LEU A 398 -19.85 23.73 -0.13
CA LEU A 398 -19.33 22.75 -1.08
C LEU A 398 -19.85 23.05 -2.49
N ALA A 399 -18.94 23.29 -3.44
CA ALA A 399 -19.27 23.58 -4.82
C ALA A 399 -19.64 22.28 -5.56
N LEU A 400 -20.93 21.97 -5.59
CA LEU A 400 -21.43 20.80 -6.30
C LEU A 400 -21.62 21.08 -7.81
N PRO A 401 -21.25 20.14 -8.69
CA PRO A 401 -21.52 20.28 -10.12
C PRO A 401 -23.03 20.33 -10.37
N PRO A 402 -23.56 21.25 -11.19
CA PRO A 402 -24.99 21.32 -11.46
C PRO A 402 -25.48 20.09 -12.25
N ASP A 403 -26.76 19.72 -12.06
CA ASP A 403 -27.44 18.67 -12.84
C ASP A 403 -26.75 17.29 -12.84
N ALA A 404 -26.23 16.89 -11.69
CA ALA A 404 -25.48 15.65 -11.52
C ALA A 404 -25.96 14.86 -10.29
N VAL A 405 -25.49 13.62 -10.20
CA VAL A 405 -25.43 12.89 -8.93
C VAL A 405 -23.95 12.70 -8.59
N VAL A 406 -23.58 13.05 -7.37
CA VAL A 406 -22.20 12.89 -6.88
C VAL A 406 -22.13 11.88 -5.75
N VAL A 407 -21.00 11.20 -5.71
CA VAL A 407 -20.53 10.46 -4.54
C VAL A 407 -19.63 11.39 -3.74
N LEU A 408 -19.91 11.53 -2.46
CA LEU A 408 -19.09 12.23 -1.50
C LEU A 408 -18.45 11.28 -0.50
N ASP A 409 -17.22 11.55 -0.10
CA ASP A 409 -16.72 11.12 1.20
C ASP A 409 -17.49 11.87 2.30
N ALA A 410 -18.07 11.14 3.25
CA ALA A 410 -18.94 11.70 4.27
C ALA A 410 -18.19 12.49 5.35
N ASP A 411 -16.89 12.25 5.50
CA ASP A 411 -16.05 12.88 6.53
C ASP A 411 -15.38 14.14 6.00
N THR A 412 -14.93 14.14 4.74
CA THR A 412 -14.21 15.26 4.13
C THR A 412 -15.10 16.14 3.25
N GLY A 413 -16.19 15.59 2.71
CA GLY A 413 -17.01 16.23 1.69
C GLY A 413 -16.37 16.24 0.29
N GLU A 414 -15.27 15.51 0.10
CA GLU A 414 -14.62 15.32 -1.20
C GLU A 414 -15.56 14.62 -2.19
N ILE A 415 -15.54 15.07 -3.45
CA ILE A 415 -16.31 14.43 -4.53
C ILE A 415 -15.47 13.27 -5.10
N LEU A 416 -15.86 12.04 -4.78
CA LEU A 416 -15.16 10.83 -5.25
C LEU A 416 -15.58 10.43 -6.67
N GLN A 417 -16.82 10.73 -7.05
CA GLN A 417 -17.32 10.46 -8.39
C GLN A 417 -18.46 11.41 -8.77
N THR A 418 -18.52 11.80 -10.04
CA THR A 418 -19.63 12.58 -10.61
C THR A 418 -20.30 11.79 -11.73
N MET A 419 -21.63 11.78 -11.74
CA MET A 419 -22.47 11.15 -12.77
C MET A 419 -23.39 12.21 -13.40
N SER A 420 -23.23 12.46 -14.70
CA SER A 420 -23.98 13.49 -15.45
C SER A 420 -24.72 12.93 -16.69
N PRO A 421 -25.89 13.49 -17.09
CA PRO A 421 -26.63 13.10 -18.30
C PRO A 421 -25.81 13.24 -19.62
N PRO A 422 -26.15 12.52 -20.72
CA PRO A 422 -27.51 12.19 -21.18
C PRO A 422 -27.99 10.78 -20.80
N TYR A 423 -27.18 9.99 -20.10
CA TYR A 423 -27.50 8.60 -19.76
C TYR A 423 -28.61 8.43 -18.72
N PHE A 424 -29.27 9.52 -18.28
CA PHE A 424 -30.04 9.55 -17.05
C PHE A 424 -31.27 10.46 -17.14
N GLU A 425 -32.35 9.98 -17.78
CA GLU A 425 -33.69 10.43 -17.37
C GLU A 425 -34.14 9.55 -16.21
N PRO A 426 -34.19 10.05 -14.96
CA PRO A 426 -34.78 9.30 -13.87
C PRO A 426 -36.27 9.08 -14.17
N GLN A 427 -36.67 7.82 -14.35
CA GLN A 427 -38.08 7.47 -14.45
C GLN A 427 -38.68 7.53 -13.04
N TRP A 428 -39.40 8.61 -12.76
CA TRP A 428 -40.13 8.82 -11.50
C TRP A 428 -41.42 8.01 -11.43
#